data_AF-A0A062VFI4-F1
#
_entry.id   AF-A0A062VFI4-F1
#
_cell.length_a   1.000
_cell.length_b   1.000
_cell.length_c   1.000
_cell.angle_alpha   90.00
_cell.angle_beta   90.00
_cell.angle_gamma   90.00
#
_symmetry.space_group_name_H-M   'P 1'
#
loop_
_entity.id
_entity.type
_entity.pdbx_description
1 polymer ?
#
loop_
_entity_poly.entity_id
_entity_poly.type
_entity_poly.pdbx_seq_one_letter_code
_entity_poly.pdbx_strand_id
1 'polypeptide(L)'
;MMMRRFAAAGALLALIPAAGCTTWQDRAEAKALSACQDKVDADERRLCRETVIAAEKAKYDKESEAWEESVRAAEDRELNRKVYGGPGQVDK
;
A
#
# COMPACT_ATOMS: atom_id res chain seq x y z
N MET A 1 40.19 -25.76 0.86
CA MET A 1 39.17 -25.11 0.01
C MET A 1 37.88 -24.99 0.82
N MET A 2 37.27 -23.80 0.79
CA MET A 2 35.93 -23.44 1.30
C MET A 2 35.48 -23.94 2.69
N MET A 3 35.74 -23.13 3.72
CA MET A 3 34.76 -22.87 4.77
C MET A 3 34.64 -21.35 4.92
N ARG A 4 33.43 -20.88 5.27
CA ARG A 4 33.00 -19.48 5.47
C ARG A 4 32.55 -18.71 4.22
N ARG A 5 31.33 -18.96 3.75
CA ARG A 5 30.55 -17.96 2.98
C ARG A 5 29.04 -18.14 3.15
N PHE A 6 28.50 -18.15 4.36
CA PHE A 6 27.04 -18.14 4.57
C PHE A 6 26.58 -17.23 5.72
N ALA A 7 27.25 -16.10 5.93
CA ALA A 7 26.85 -15.13 6.96
C ALA A 7 26.57 -13.71 6.42
N ALA A 8 26.44 -13.54 5.09
CA ALA A 8 26.31 -12.21 4.48
C ALA A 8 24.98 -11.97 3.76
N ALA A 9 24.02 -12.91 3.81
CA ALA A 9 22.73 -12.75 3.12
C ALA A 9 21.61 -12.19 4.01
N GLY A 10 21.73 -12.28 5.34
CA GLY A 10 20.68 -11.84 6.28
C GLY A 10 20.66 -10.33 6.56
N ALA A 11 21.78 -9.63 6.37
CA ALA A 11 21.89 -8.22 6.74
C ALA A 11 21.41 -7.24 5.66
N LEU A 12 21.25 -7.69 4.41
CA LEU A 12 20.82 -6.83 3.29
C LEU A 12 19.29 -6.71 3.16
N LEU A 13 18.53 -7.66 3.72
CA LEU A 13 17.06 -7.59 3.73
C LEU A 13 16.50 -6.70 4.84
N ALA A 14 17.30 -6.37 5.86
CA ALA A 14 16.87 -5.49 6.96
C ALA A 14 16.97 -3.99 6.62
N LEU A 15 17.55 -3.62 5.47
CA LEU A 15 17.69 -2.22 5.04
C LEU A 15 16.55 -1.75 4.11
N ILE A 16 15.58 -2.61 3.79
CA ILE A 16 14.52 -2.28 2.83
C ILE A 16 13.33 -1.47 3.40
N PRO A 17 13.02 -1.38 4.72
CA PRO A 17 11.85 -0.58 5.11
C PRO A 17 12.13 0.93 5.17
N ALA A 18 13.36 1.39 4.92
CA ALA A 18 13.71 2.83 4.97
C ALA A 18 13.88 3.48 3.58
N ALA A 19 13.69 2.74 2.48
CA ALA A 19 13.66 3.33 1.14
C ALA A 19 12.26 3.92 0.88
N GLY A 20 11.99 5.07 1.51
CA GLY A 20 10.84 5.90 1.20
C GLY A 20 9.51 5.25 1.55
N CYS A 21 9.19 5.16 2.84
CA CYS A 21 7.80 5.17 3.29
C CYS A 21 7.19 6.54 2.92
N THR A 22 7.01 6.83 1.63
CA THR A 22 6.11 7.88 1.20
C THR A 22 4.74 7.38 1.61
N THR A 23 4.24 7.90 2.71
CA THR A 23 2.87 7.63 3.14
C THR A 23 1.93 8.08 2.03
N TRP A 24 0.70 7.56 2.02
CA TRP A 24 -0.33 8.08 1.11
C TRP A 24 -0.52 9.59 1.31
N GLN A 25 -0.32 10.07 2.55
CA GLN A 25 -0.18 11.48 2.87
C GLN A 25 0.93 12.13 2.03
N ASP A 26 2.18 11.67 2.11
CA ASP A 26 3.29 12.29 1.35
C ASP A 26 3.05 12.38 -0.17
N ARG A 27 2.39 11.39 -0.78
CA ARG A 27 2.10 11.38 -2.23
C ARG A 27 0.92 12.26 -2.63
N ALA A 28 -0.15 12.24 -1.85
CA ALA A 28 -1.31 13.12 -2.03
C ALA A 28 -0.93 14.59 -1.77
N GLU A 29 -0.07 14.80 -0.78
CA GLU A 29 0.35 16.11 -0.32
C GLU A 29 1.11 16.89 -1.38
N ALA A 30 2.07 16.27 -2.08
CA ALA A 30 2.99 17.04 -2.92
C ALA A 30 2.31 17.72 -4.14
N LYS A 31 1.47 17.00 -4.89
CA LYS A 31 0.89 17.51 -6.15
C LYS A 31 -0.44 18.23 -5.96
N ALA A 32 -1.26 17.78 -5.01
CA ALA A 32 -2.56 18.38 -4.79
C ALA A 32 -2.47 19.61 -3.85
N LEU A 33 -1.53 19.64 -2.89
CA LEU A 33 -1.32 20.83 -2.04
C LEU A 33 -0.50 21.92 -2.73
N SER A 34 0.28 21.62 -3.77
CA SER A 34 1.02 22.66 -4.50
C SER A 34 0.06 23.70 -5.09
N ALA A 35 -1.08 23.26 -5.63
CA ALA A 35 -2.13 24.15 -6.14
C ALA A 35 -2.81 24.98 -5.04
N CYS A 36 -2.76 24.52 -3.78
CA CYS A 36 -3.23 25.32 -2.65
C CYS A 36 -2.22 26.40 -2.27
N GLN A 37 -0.91 26.21 -2.47
CA GLN A 37 0.09 27.21 -2.11
C GLN A 37 -0.01 28.51 -2.93
N ASP A 38 -0.54 28.42 -4.15
CA ASP A 38 -0.77 29.55 -5.05
C ASP A 38 -1.91 30.49 -4.60
N LYS A 39 -2.70 30.09 -3.58
CA LYS A 39 -3.77 30.93 -3.02
C LYS A 39 -3.14 32.06 -2.21
N VAL A 40 -3.55 33.29 -2.50
CA VAL A 40 -3.03 34.50 -1.85
C VAL A 40 -3.52 34.60 -0.41
N ASP A 41 -4.79 34.27 -0.17
CA ASP A 41 -5.41 34.36 1.14
C ASP A 41 -5.01 33.19 2.07
N ALA A 42 -4.79 33.50 3.35
CA ALA A 42 -4.33 32.51 4.32
C ALA A 42 -5.44 31.52 4.72
N ASP A 43 -6.69 31.98 4.81
CA ASP A 43 -7.83 31.14 5.14
C ASP A 43 -8.23 30.26 3.95
N GLU A 44 -8.21 30.80 2.73
CA GLU A 44 -8.40 30.01 1.51
C GLU A 44 -7.32 28.93 1.35
N ARG A 45 -6.06 29.24 1.68
CA ARG A 45 -4.99 28.24 1.73
C ARG A 45 -5.27 27.14 2.73
N ARG A 46 -5.75 27.48 3.93
CA ARG A 46 -6.08 26.49 4.96
C ARG A 46 -7.21 25.59 4.49
N LEU A 47 -8.32 26.19 4.05
CA LEU A 47 -9.49 25.47 3.55
C LEU A 47 -9.16 24.56 2.36
N CYS A 48 -8.34 25.05 1.41
CA CYS A 48 -7.88 24.24 0.28
C CYS A 48 -7.09 23.01 0.74
N ARG A 49 -6.16 23.18 1.69
CA ARG A 49 -5.37 22.06 2.21
C ARG A 49 -6.24 21.04 2.94
N GLU A 50 -7.14 21.50 3.81
CA GLU A 50 -8.05 20.62 4.57
C GLU A 50 -8.95 19.80 3.64
N THR A 51 -9.53 20.43 2.61
CA THR A 51 -10.41 19.76 1.65
C THR A 51 -9.66 18.75 0.78
N VAL A 52 -8.46 19.11 0.29
CA VAL A 52 -7.62 18.20 -0.49
C VAL A 52 -7.19 16.99 0.33
N ILE A 53 -6.73 17.19 1.57
CA ILE A 53 -6.33 16.09 2.46
C ILE A 53 -7.50 15.16 2.74
N ALA A 54 -8.69 15.70 3.02
CA ALA A 54 -9.88 14.91 3.26
C ALA A 54 -10.30 14.08 2.03
N ALA A 55 -10.24 14.68 0.84
CA ALA A 55 -10.59 14.00 -0.41
C ALA A 55 -9.62 12.86 -0.75
N GLU A 56 -8.32 13.07 -0.57
CA GLU A 56 -7.30 12.05 -0.83
C GLU A 56 -7.33 10.93 0.20
N LYS A 57 -7.58 11.25 1.47
CA LYS A 57 -7.83 10.24 2.51
C LYS A 57 -9.00 9.33 2.14
N ALA A 58 -10.12 9.91 1.73
CA ALA A 58 -11.30 9.14 1.36
C ALA A 58 -11.08 8.23 0.13
N LYS A 59 -10.21 8.62 -0.80
CA LYS A 59 -9.80 7.75 -1.91
C LYS A 59 -8.94 6.59 -1.41
N TYR A 60 -7.94 6.90 -0.60
CA TYR A 60 -7.04 5.88 -0.06
C TYR A 60 -7.78 4.85 0.79
N ASP A 61 -8.70 5.30 1.65
CA ASP A 61 -9.53 4.40 2.47
C ASP A 61 -10.34 3.43 1.58
N LYS A 62 -10.96 3.93 0.51
CA LYS A 62 -11.68 3.09 -0.47
C LYS A 62 -10.78 2.10 -1.20
N GLU A 63 -9.59 2.54 -1.62
CA GLU A 63 -8.62 1.67 -2.29
C GLU A 63 -8.11 0.58 -1.34
N SER A 64 -7.89 0.91 -0.07
CA SER A 64 -7.48 -0.04 0.97
C SER A 64 -8.58 -1.08 1.22
N GLU A 65 -9.83 -0.65 1.40
CA GLU A 65 -10.98 -1.55 1.59
C GLU A 65 -11.14 -2.51 0.39
N ALA A 66 -11.05 -1.99 -0.83
CA ALA A 66 -11.14 -2.81 -2.05
C ALA A 66 -9.98 -3.81 -2.15
N TRP A 67 -8.77 -3.40 -1.76
CA TRP A 67 -7.62 -4.29 -1.74
C TRP A 67 -7.78 -5.39 -0.70
N GLU A 68 -8.19 -5.06 0.52
CA GLU A 68 -8.47 -6.03 1.59
C GLU A 68 -9.55 -7.04 1.21
N GLU A 69 -10.62 -6.59 0.55
CA GLU A 69 -11.65 -7.48 0.02
C GLU A 69 -11.07 -8.42 -1.06
N SER A 70 -10.24 -7.91 -1.96
CA SER A 70 -9.61 -8.72 -3.01
C SER A 70 -8.69 -9.81 -2.44
N VAL A 71 -7.98 -9.49 -1.35
CA VAL A 71 -7.09 -10.40 -0.62
C VAL A 71 -7.93 -11.48 0.06
N ARG A 72 -8.97 -11.09 0.80
CA ARG A 72 -9.90 -12.04 1.44
C ARG A 72 -10.52 -13.00 0.44
N ALA A 73 -10.99 -12.48 -0.70
CA ALA A 73 -11.53 -13.31 -1.77
C ALA A 73 -10.49 -14.25 -2.38
N ALA A 74 -9.21 -13.85 -2.45
CA ALA A 74 -8.13 -14.71 -2.93
C ALA A 74 -7.80 -15.83 -1.93
N GLU A 75 -7.77 -15.50 -0.64
CA GLU A 75 -7.58 -16.46 0.45
C GLU A 75 -8.73 -17.47 0.49
N ASP A 76 -9.98 -17.03 0.35
CA ASP A 76 -11.16 -17.92 0.27
C ASP A 76 -11.09 -18.85 -0.94
N ARG A 77 -10.66 -18.34 -2.11
CA ARG A 77 -10.43 -19.18 -3.30
C ARG A 77 -9.29 -20.18 -3.08
N GLU A 78 -8.26 -19.83 -2.33
CA GLU A 78 -7.19 -20.76 -1.98
C GLU A 78 -7.66 -21.82 -0.98
N LEU A 79 -8.41 -21.43 0.05
CA LEU A 79 -8.98 -22.32 1.05
C LEU A 79 -9.94 -23.32 0.39
N ASN A 80 -10.84 -22.85 -0.47
CA ASN A 80 -11.74 -23.71 -1.22
C ASN A 80 -10.98 -24.71 -2.11
N ARG A 81 -9.88 -24.31 -2.73
CA ARG A 81 -9.00 -25.23 -3.48
C ARG A 81 -8.32 -26.26 -2.58
N LYS A 82 -7.95 -25.91 -1.35
CA LYS A 82 -7.38 -26.85 -0.37
C LYS A 82 -8.42 -27.84 0.15
N VAL A 83 -9.65 -27.41 0.39
CA VAL A 83 -10.73 -28.24 0.95
C VAL A 83 -11.36 -29.15 -0.09
N TYR A 84 -11.68 -28.61 -1.27
CA TYR A 84 -12.46 -29.30 -2.30
C TYR A 84 -11.62 -29.74 -3.52
N GLY A 85 -10.32 -29.44 -3.53
CA GLY A 85 -9.45 -29.66 -4.68
C GLY A 85 -9.61 -28.57 -5.75
N GLY A 86 -8.58 -28.38 -6.57
CA GLY A 86 -8.65 -27.52 -7.76
C GLY A 86 -9.44 -28.16 -8.90
N PRO A 87 -9.83 -27.40 -9.93
CA PRO A 87 -10.43 -27.97 -11.14
C PRO A 87 -9.50 -29.04 -11.72
N GLY A 88 -9.97 -30.29 -11.80
CA GLY A 88 -9.20 -31.47 -12.21
C GLY A 88 -8.51 -32.27 -11.08
N GLN A 89 -8.76 -31.97 -9.80
CA GLN A 89 -8.23 -32.73 -8.65
C GLN A 89 -9.28 -33.59 -7.92
N VAL A 90 -10.56 -33.50 -8.28
CA VAL A 90 -11.61 -34.43 -7.81
C VAL A 90 -11.68 -35.64 -8.73
N ASP A 91 -10.60 -36.41 -8.78
CA ASP A 91 -10.59 -37.77 -9.30
C ASP A 91 -9.89 -38.69 -8.29
N LYS A 92 -10.67 -39.20 -7.32
CA LYS A 92 -10.67 -40.58 -6.76
C LYS A 92 -11.47 -40.67 -5.47
#